data_AF-A0A937U787-F1
#
_entry.id   AF-A0A937U787-F1
#
_cell.length_a   1.000
_cell.length_b   1.000
_cell.length_c   1.000
_cell.angle_alpha   90.00
_cell.angle_beta   90.00
_cell.angle_gamma   90.00
#
_symmetry.space_group_name_H-M   'P 1'
#
loop_
_entity.id
_entity.type
_entity.pdbx_description
1 polymer ?
#
loop_
_entity_poly.entity_id
_entity_poly.type
_entity_poly.pdbx_seq_one_letter_code
_entity_poly.pdbx_strand_id
1 'polypeptide(L)'
;MVKRAMVIILFGVCVFAGCAEKQYRASKIRIQHPKWDDTTIHKVAKREVEPGMTSEMVRAALGIPDAISRQGYQERWGYGIQVGDYQPREEMVFFVYFKYGVVTKTAGDRNKLRTFSWHE
;
A
#
# COMPACT_ATOMS: atom_id res chain seq x y z
N MET A 1 -41.62 -6.62 14.86
CA MET A 1 -41.07 -5.72 13.80
C MET A 1 -39.69 -5.11 14.13
N VAL A 2 -39.15 -5.23 15.35
CA VAL A 2 -37.84 -4.63 15.73
C VAL A 2 -36.62 -5.44 15.24
N LYS A 3 -36.74 -6.77 15.14
CA LYS A 3 -35.63 -7.66 14.72
C LYS A 3 -35.15 -7.47 13.27
N ARG A 4 -35.99 -6.93 12.37
CA ARG A 4 -35.64 -6.68 10.97
C ARG A 4 -34.90 -5.36 10.75
N ALA A 5 -35.19 -4.34 11.58
CA ALA A 5 -34.52 -3.04 11.49
C ALA A 5 -33.04 -3.10 11.93
N MET A 6 -32.72 -3.96 12.90
CA MET A 6 -31.36 -4.11 13.41
C MET A 6 -30.38 -4.70 12.38
N VAL A 7 -30.86 -5.57 11.48
CA VAL A 7 -30.05 -6.16 10.40
C VAL A 7 -29.72 -5.12 9.31
N ILE A 8 -30.65 -4.22 9.00
CA ILE A 8 -30.48 -3.17 7.99
C ILE A 8 -29.48 -2.11 8.46
N ILE A 9 -29.50 -1.76 9.74
CA ILE A 9 -28.56 -0.79 10.33
C ILE A 9 -27.15 -1.37 10.38
N LEU A 10 -26.99 -2.66 10.70
CA LEU A 10 -25.66 -3.31 10.71
C LEU A 10 -25.05 -3.39 9.30
N PHE A 11 -25.85 -3.68 8.28
CA PHE A 11 -25.36 -3.76 6.89
C PHE A 11 -24.97 -2.40 6.30
N GLY A 12 -25.64 -1.32 6.72
CA GLY A 12 -25.34 0.04 6.27
C GLY A 12 -23.95 0.53 6.74
N VAL A 13 -23.60 0.30 8.01
CA VAL A 13 -22.37 0.82 8.61
C VAL A 13 -21.10 0.21 7.98
N CYS A 14 -21.13 -1.08 7.61
CA CYS A 14 -19.96 -1.75 7.03
C CYS A 14 -19.59 -1.26 5.62
N VAL A 15 -20.56 -0.77 4.83
CA VAL A 15 -20.29 -0.34 3.44
C VAL A 15 -19.68 1.06 3.39
N PHE A 16 -20.02 1.96 4.33
CA PHE A 16 -19.50 3.33 4.34
C PHE A 16 -18.08 3.46 4.94
N ALA A 17 -17.68 2.55 5.83
CA ALA A 17 -16.37 2.60 6.48
C ALA A 17 -15.20 2.53 5.46
N GLY A 18 -15.31 1.67 4.44
CA GLY A 18 -14.24 1.45 3.47
C GLY A 18 -14.03 2.58 2.46
N CYS A 19 -15.01 3.47 2.26
CA CYS A 19 -14.87 4.66 1.41
C CYS A 19 -14.27 5.84 2.19
N ALA A 20 -14.68 6.04 3.44
CA ALA A 20 -14.16 7.11 4.29
C ALA A 20 -12.66 6.96 4.58
N GLU A 21 -12.18 5.75 4.82
CA GLU A 21 -10.75 5.47 5.05
C GLU A 21 -9.88 5.83 3.83
N LYS A 22 -10.36 5.48 2.61
CA LYS A 22 -9.66 5.81 1.36
C LYS A 22 -9.56 7.32 1.15
N GLN A 23 -10.64 8.05 1.45
CA GLN A 23 -10.68 9.51 1.37
C GLN A 23 -9.73 10.15 2.40
N TYR A 24 -9.66 9.60 3.61
CA TYR A 24 -8.75 10.07 4.66
C TYR A 24 -7.27 9.87 4.31
N ARG A 25 -6.90 8.71 3.77
CA ARG A 25 -5.52 8.48 3.34
C ARG A 25 -5.10 9.43 2.21
N ALA A 26 -5.96 9.64 1.22
CA ALA A 26 -5.69 10.55 0.12
C ALA A 26 -5.54 12.01 0.61
N SER A 27 -6.40 12.47 1.54
CA SER A 27 -6.29 13.83 2.08
C SER A 27 -5.00 14.04 2.88
N LYS A 28 -4.60 13.05 3.70
CA LYS A 28 -3.33 13.10 4.43
C LYS A 28 -2.12 13.18 3.48
N ILE A 29 -2.10 12.37 2.43
CA ILE A 29 -1.02 12.40 1.43
C ILE A 29 -0.98 13.76 0.73
N ARG A 30 -2.14 14.33 0.36
CA ARG A 30 -2.21 15.66 -0.28
C ARG A 30 -1.59 16.76 0.58
N ILE A 31 -1.83 16.74 1.88
CA ILE A 31 -1.25 17.73 2.81
C ILE A 31 0.27 17.57 2.90
N GLN A 32 0.77 16.32 2.92
CA GLN A 32 2.19 16.03 3.02
C GLN A 32 2.96 16.29 1.72
N HIS A 33 2.31 16.10 0.56
CA HIS A 33 2.91 16.22 -0.77
C HIS A 33 2.07 17.13 -1.68
N PRO A 34 2.00 18.44 -1.40
CA PRO A 34 1.12 19.38 -2.12
C PRO A 34 1.50 19.60 -3.59
N LYS A 35 2.70 19.16 -3.99
CA LYS A 35 3.20 19.27 -5.37
C LYS A 35 2.81 18.09 -6.26
N TRP A 36 2.29 17.00 -5.69
CA TRP A 36 1.84 15.85 -6.48
C TRP A 36 0.46 16.12 -7.06
N ASP A 37 0.23 15.68 -8.29
CA ASP A 37 -1.08 15.76 -8.91
C ASP A 37 -2.06 14.76 -8.28
N ASP A 38 -3.35 15.00 -8.51
CA ASP A 38 -4.43 14.18 -7.93
C ASP A 38 -4.39 12.71 -8.37
N THR A 39 -3.91 12.42 -9.59
CA THR A 39 -3.77 11.05 -10.08
C THR A 39 -2.69 10.32 -9.29
N THR A 40 -1.55 10.97 -9.08
CA THR A 40 -0.45 10.46 -8.27
C THR A 40 -0.90 10.22 -6.83
N ILE A 41 -1.58 11.19 -6.21
CA ILE A 41 -2.13 11.07 -4.84
C ILE A 41 -3.06 9.87 -4.75
N HIS A 42 -3.98 9.70 -5.71
CA HIS A 42 -4.94 8.58 -5.70
C HIS A 42 -4.25 7.23 -5.83
N LYS A 43 -3.26 7.10 -6.71
CA LYS A 43 -2.47 5.88 -6.86
C LYS A 43 -1.71 5.54 -5.58
N VAL A 44 -0.99 6.50 -5.00
CA VAL A 44 -0.25 6.32 -3.74
C VAL A 44 -1.19 5.96 -2.59
N ALA A 45 -2.37 6.59 -2.52
CA ALA A 45 -3.40 6.27 -1.52
C ALA A 45 -3.91 4.84 -1.65
N LYS A 46 -4.01 4.32 -2.88
CA LYS A 46 -4.38 2.92 -3.17
C LYS A 46 -3.23 1.94 -3.03
N ARG A 47 -2.04 2.39 -2.63
CA ARG A 47 -0.79 1.60 -2.61
C ARG A 47 -0.40 1.09 -4.01
N GLU A 48 -0.80 1.80 -5.06
CA GLU A 48 -0.43 1.48 -6.44
C GLU A 48 0.95 2.05 -6.76
N VAL A 49 1.80 1.22 -7.37
CA VAL A 49 3.16 1.58 -7.79
C VAL A 49 3.31 1.25 -9.26
N GLU A 50 3.74 2.25 -10.03
CA GLU A 50 3.86 2.18 -11.49
C GLU A 50 5.20 2.76 -11.96
N PRO A 51 5.65 2.41 -13.18
CA PRO A 51 6.80 3.05 -13.80
C PRO A 51 6.68 4.58 -13.82
N GLY A 52 7.81 5.27 -13.61
CA GLY A 52 7.88 6.72 -13.54
C GLY A 52 7.70 7.31 -12.13
N MET A 53 7.17 6.55 -11.17
CA MET A 53 7.09 7.00 -9.77
C MET A 53 8.48 7.16 -9.14
N THR A 54 8.62 8.13 -8.24
CA THR A 54 9.87 8.32 -7.48
C THR A 54 9.95 7.36 -6.28
N SER A 55 11.14 7.19 -5.73
CA SER A 55 11.34 6.46 -4.47
C SER A 55 10.51 7.03 -3.31
N GLU A 56 10.29 8.35 -3.28
CA GLU A 56 9.42 9.02 -2.31
C GLU A 56 7.96 8.57 -2.45
N MET A 57 7.43 8.55 -3.68
CA MET A 57 6.07 8.07 -3.97
C MET A 57 5.90 6.60 -3.56
N VAL A 58 6.90 5.77 -3.84
CA VAL A 58 6.89 4.36 -3.45
C VAL A 58 6.88 4.20 -1.92
N ARG A 59 7.66 5.00 -1.18
CA ARG A 59 7.64 4.99 0.29
C ARG A 59 6.30 5.46 0.85
N ALA A 60 5.69 6.48 0.27
CA ALA A 60 4.36 6.93 0.68
C ALA A 60 3.27 5.88 0.38
N ALA A 61 3.45 5.09 -0.68
CA ALA A 61 2.52 4.04 -1.08
C ALA A 61 2.66 2.79 -0.20
N LEU A 62 3.87 2.27 -0.06
CA LEU A 62 4.15 0.94 0.49
C LEU A 62 4.87 0.97 1.85
N GLY A 63 5.41 2.10 2.26
CA GLY A 63 6.26 2.21 3.44
C GLY A 63 7.73 1.91 3.16
N ILE A 64 8.47 1.65 4.23
CA ILE A 64 9.90 1.32 4.18
C ILE A 64 10.06 -0.10 3.63
N PRO A 65 10.94 -0.34 2.64
CA PRO A 65 11.21 -1.69 2.15
C PRO A 65 11.99 -2.51 3.18
N ASP A 66 11.71 -3.80 3.24
CA ASP A 66 12.40 -4.74 4.15
C ASP A 66 13.81 -5.07 3.65
N ALA A 67 14.02 -5.04 2.32
CA ALA A 67 15.32 -5.25 1.71
C ALA A 67 15.61 -4.23 0.60
N ILE A 68 16.85 -3.71 0.56
CA ILE A 68 17.34 -2.87 -0.52
C ILE A 68 18.64 -3.47 -1.07
N SER A 69 18.70 -3.65 -2.39
CA SER A 69 19.92 -3.96 -3.13
C SER A 69 20.21 -2.84 -4.12
N ARG A 70 21.49 -2.44 -4.23
CA ARG A 70 21.92 -1.35 -5.11
C ARG A 70 23.10 -1.79 -5.97
N GLN A 71 23.04 -1.46 -7.25
CA GLN A 71 24.14 -1.68 -8.19
C GLN A 71 24.21 -0.53 -9.18
N GLY A 72 25.23 0.32 -9.03
CA GLY A 72 25.35 1.55 -9.82
C GLY A 72 24.11 2.44 -9.67
N TYR A 73 23.46 2.74 -10.80
CA TYR A 73 22.24 3.55 -10.84
C TYR A 73 20.95 2.75 -10.70
N GLN A 74 21.05 1.45 -10.43
CA GLN A 74 19.90 0.57 -10.25
C GLN A 74 19.70 0.26 -8.77
N GLU A 75 18.44 0.26 -8.35
CA GLU A 75 18.06 -0.23 -7.02
C GLU A 75 16.94 -1.26 -7.15
N ARG A 76 16.95 -2.26 -6.29
CA ARG A 76 15.85 -3.20 -6.10
C ARG A 76 15.42 -3.11 -4.66
N TRP A 77 14.18 -2.71 -4.45
CA TRP A 77 13.55 -2.73 -3.14
C TRP A 77 12.64 -3.96 -3.07
N GLY A 78 12.68 -4.66 -1.96
CA GLY A 78 11.84 -5.81 -1.68
C GLY A 78 10.93 -5.52 -0.49
N TYR A 79 9.72 -6.06 -0.58
CA TYR A 79 8.70 -6.00 0.45
C TYR A 79 8.25 -7.42 0.79
N GLY A 80 8.30 -7.74 2.08
CA GLY A 80 8.02 -9.06 2.62
C GLY A 80 6.80 -9.10 3.51
N ILE A 81 6.40 -10.32 3.83
CA ILE A 81 5.40 -10.65 4.85
C ILE A 81 5.99 -11.70 5.80
N GLN A 82 5.49 -11.74 7.03
CA GLN A 82 5.80 -12.82 7.96
C GLN A 82 4.87 -14.01 7.67
N VAL A 83 5.46 -15.20 7.49
CA VAL A 83 4.73 -16.45 7.19
C VAL A 83 5.09 -17.53 8.20
N GLY A 84 4.06 -18.14 8.81
CA GLY A 84 4.19 -19.24 9.78
C GLY A 84 3.85 -18.81 11.21
N ASP A 85 3.39 -19.78 12.01
CA ASP A 85 2.73 -19.47 13.30
C ASP A 85 3.70 -19.48 14.49
N TYR A 86 4.63 -20.44 14.55
CA TYR A 86 5.51 -20.64 15.71
C TYR A 86 6.88 -19.96 15.56
N GLN A 87 7.41 -19.92 14.34
CA GLN A 87 8.65 -19.23 13.97
C GLN A 87 8.42 -18.57 12.60
N PRO A 88 7.71 -17.43 12.57
CA PRO A 88 7.43 -16.74 11.33
C PRO A 88 8.74 -16.42 10.62
N ARG A 89 8.77 -16.74 9.33
CA ARG A 89 9.88 -16.41 8.45
C ARG A 89 9.45 -15.34 7.48
N GLU A 90 10.37 -14.46 7.14
CA GLU A 90 10.15 -13.43 6.15
C GLU A 90 10.08 -14.07 4.75
N GLU A 91 8.98 -13.80 4.03
CA GLU A 91 8.81 -14.15 2.63
C GLU A 91 8.67 -12.87 1.80
N MET A 92 9.62 -12.64 0.90
CA MET A 92 9.59 -11.50 -0.03
C MET A 92 8.54 -11.74 -1.11
N VAL A 93 7.51 -10.89 -1.16
CA VAL A 93 6.35 -11.10 -2.05
C VAL A 93 6.22 -10.06 -3.15
N PHE A 94 6.84 -8.89 -3.00
CA PHE A 94 6.75 -7.81 -3.97
C PHE A 94 8.07 -7.05 -4.09
N PHE A 95 8.43 -6.68 -5.32
CA PHE A 95 9.69 -6.03 -5.64
C PHE A 95 9.46 -4.81 -6.52
N VAL A 96 10.18 -3.72 -6.23
CA VAL A 96 10.18 -2.48 -7.00
C VAL A 96 11.59 -2.23 -7.51
N TYR A 97 11.73 -2.02 -8.82
CA TYR A 97 13.01 -1.81 -9.47
C TYR A 97 13.13 -0.36 -9.91
N PHE A 98 14.22 0.28 -9.52
CA PHE A 98 14.53 1.66 -9.83
C PHE A 98 15.71 1.76 -10.78
N LYS A 99 15.70 2.78 -11.63
CA LYS A 99 16.88 3.26 -12.38
C LYS A 99 16.90 4.77 -12.29
N TYR A 100 18.01 5.37 -11.87
CA TYR A 100 18.11 6.82 -11.65
C TYR A 100 17.02 7.38 -10.70
N GLY A 101 16.64 6.61 -9.67
CA GLY A 101 15.68 7.03 -8.65
C GLY A 101 14.20 6.95 -9.04
N VAL A 102 13.88 6.50 -10.26
CA VAL A 102 12.50 6.30 -10.72
C VAL A 102 12.19 4.82 -10.94
N VAL A 103 10.95 4.42 -10.66
CA VAL A 103 10.46 3.06 -10.89
C VAL A 103 10.52 2.75 -12.38
N THR A 104 11.10 1.60 -12.71
CA THR A 104 11.15 1.07 -14.08
C THR A 104 10.21 -0.11 -14.25
N LYS A 105 10.05 -0.93 -13.21
CA LYS A 105 9.14 -2.08 -13.19
C LYS A 105 8.85 -2.54 -11.76
N THR A 106 7.83 -3.35 -11.62
CA THR A 106 7.49 -4.10 -10.41
C THR A 106 7.46 -5.59 -10.72
N ALA A 107 7.61 -6.44 -9.70
CA ALA A 107 7.48 -7.90 -9.82
C ALA A 107 6.91 -8.50 -8.53
N GLY A 108 6.33 -9.69 -8.63
CA GLY A 108 5.69 -10.37 -7.50
C GLY A 108 4.21 -10.00 -7.34
N ASP A 109 3.62 -10.35 -6.20
CA ASP A 109 2.20 -10.12 -5.89
C ASP A 109 2.03 -9.07 -4.80
N ARG A 110 1.68 -7.86 -5.23
CA ARG A 110 1.39 -6.73 -4.34
C ARG A 110 0.22 -7.02 -3.40
N ASN A 111 -0.76 -7.83 -3.80
CA ASN A 111 -1.94 -8.07 -2.98
C ASN A 111 -1.58 -8.84 -1.69
N LYS A 112 -0.51 -9.63 -1.70
CA LYS A 112 0.03 -10.26 -0.49
C LYS A 112 0.52 -9.26 0.56
N LEU A 113 0.87 -8.02 0.17
CA LEU A 113 1.19 -6.96 1.14
C LEU A 113 -0.05 -6.40 1.86
N ARG A 114 -1.26 -6.67 1.34
CA ARG A 114 -2.51 -6.18 1.92
C ARG A 114 -3.01 -7.08 3.05
N THR A 115 -2.49 -8.30 3.16
CA THR A 115 -2.96 -9.32 4.12
C THR A 115 -2.53 -9.08 5.57
N PHE A 116 -1.74 -8.04 5.86
CA PHE A 116 -1.44 -7.65 7.25
C PHE A 116 -2.43 -6.60 7.76
N SER A 117 -3.63 -7.05 8.12
CA SER A 117 -4.46 -6.39 9.13
C SER A 117 -4.26 -7.13 10.45
N TRP A 118 -3.30 -6.71 11.26
CA TRP A 118 -3.32 -7.03 12.69
C TRP A 118 -4.46 -6.21 13.32
N HIS A 119 -5.66 -6.76 13.27
CA HIS A 119 -6.71 -6.44 14.22
C HIS A 119 -6.78 -7.60 15.19
N GLU A 120 -6.14 -7.43 16.35
CA GLU A 120 -6.74 -7.80 17.63
C GLU A 120 -7.17 -6.50 18.32
#